data_AF-A0A835LJZ1-F1
#
_entry.id   AF-A0A835LJZ1-F1
#
_cell.length_a   1.000
_cell.length_b   1.000
_cell.length_c   1.000
_cell.angle_alpha   90.00
_cell.angle_beta   90.00
_cell.angle_gamma   90.00
#
_symmetry.space_group_name_H-M   'P 1'
#
loop_
_entity.id
_entity.type
_entity.pdbx_description
1 polymer ?
#
loop_
_entity_poly.entity_id
_entity_poly.type
_entity_poly.pdbx_seq_one_letter_code
_entity_poly.pdbx_strand_id
1 'polypeptide(L)' 'MLVSAYRNVLGKMDMGPEEVGKIVGEEGSLLHGRSGGLEDVAQAALFLASDDAGFITGHNLVVDGGFTTAFVEMRFIYQ' A
#
# COMPACT_ATOMS: atom_id res chain seq x y z
N MET A 1 0.88 -3.12 -15.82
CA MET A 1 1.26 -2.20 -14.73
C MET A 1 0.00 -1.69 -14.03
N LEU A 2 0.08 -1.29 -12.76
CA LEU A 2 -1.08 -0.86 -11.94
C LEU A 2 -1.96 0.17 -12.67
N VAL A 3 -1.35 1.18 -13.28
CA VAL A 3 -2.06 2.22 -14.05
C VAL A 3 -2.91 1.62 -15.18
N SER A 4 -2.40 0.63 -15.91
CA SER A 4 -3.15 -0.05 -16.97
C SER A 4 -4.38 -0.79 -16.42
N ALA A 5 -4.27 -1.39 -15.22
CA ALA A 5 -5.39 -2.06 -14.59
C ALA A 5 -6.50 -1.05 -14.23
N TYR A 6 -6.13 0.08 -13.61
CA TYR A 6 -7.09 1.14 -13.28
C TYR A 6 -7.75 1.74 -14.53
N ARG A 7 -6.99 2.00 -15.60
CA ARG A 7 -7.55 2.48 -16.88
C ARG A 7 -8.61 1.53 -17.43
N ASN A 8 -8.34 0.23 -17.40
CA ASN A 8 -9.27 -0.79 -17.89
C ASN A 8 -10.49 -0.95 -17.00
N VAL A 9 -10.31 -0.99 -15.67
CA VAL A 9 -11.39 -1.18 -14.71
C VAL A 9 -12.32 0.03 -14.65
N LEU A 10 -11.78 1.24 -14.72
CA LEU A 10 -12.53 2.48 -14.61
C LEU A 10 -12.97 3.05 -15.96
N GLY A 11 -12.55 2.46 -17.08
CA GLY A 11 -12.85 2.95 -18.43
C GLY A 11 -12.23 4.31 -18.78
N LYS A 12 -11.26 4.80 -18.00
CA LYS A 12 -10.60 6.10 -18.19
C LYS A 12 -9.16 5.92 -18.68
N MET A 13 -8.94 6.03 -19.99
CA MET A 13 -7.66 5.69 -20.62
C MET A 13 -6.56 6.75 -20.45
N ASP A 14 -6.94 7.97 -20.09
CA ASP A 14 -6.06 9.14 -19.88
C ASP A 14 -5.45 9.21 -18.47
N MET A 15 -5.84 8.31 -17.55
CA MET A 15 -5.34 8.33 -16.17
C MET A 15 -3.82 8.20 -16.07
N GLY A 16 -3.23 9.04 -15.24
CA GLY A 16 -1.80 9.04 -14.91
C GLY A 16 -1.48 8.28 -13.60
N PRO A 17 -0.18 8.03 -13.34
CA PRO A 17 0.27 7.42 -12.09
C PRO A 17 -0.13 8.20 -10.83
N GLU A 18 -0.14 9.54 -10.89
CA GLU A 18 -0.52 10.40 -9.78
C GLU A 18 -2.00 10.22 -9.39
N GLU A 19 -2.90 10.20 -10.37
CA GLU A 19 -4.33 9.99 -10.12
C GLU A 19 -4.60 8.60 -9.54
N VAL A 20 -3.91 7.58 -10.04
CA VAL A 20 -3.98 6.22 -9.49
C VAL A 20 -3.44 6.18 -8.04
N GLY A 21 -2.33 6.86 -7.77
CA GLY A 21 -1.78 7.00 -6.43
C GLY A 21 -2.73 7.71 -5.47
N LYS A 22 -3.47 8.71 -5.93
CA LYS A 22 -4.51 9.36 -5.12
C LYS A 22 -5.63 8.38 -4.79
N ILE A 23 -6.15 7.65 -5.76
CA ILE A 23 -7.22 6.66 -5.53
C ILE A 23 -6.76 5.59 -4.52
N VAL A 24 -5.56 5.04 -4.72
CA VAL A 24 -5.00 4.03 -3.78
C VAL A 24 -4.83 4.60 -2.37
N GLY A 25 -4.37 5.84 -2.22
CA GLY A 25 -4.19 6.45 -0.91
C GLY A 25 -5.51 6.79 -0.21
N GLU A 26 -6.54 7.15 -0.97
CA GLU A 26 -7.86 7.52 -0.44
C GLU A 26 -8.73 6.30 -0.12
N GLU A 27 -8.70 5.28 -0.98
CA GLU A 27 -9.66 4.16 -0.97
C GLU A 27 -8.98 2.81 -0.73
N GLY A 28 -7.69 2.67 -1.00
CA GLY A 28 -6.94 1.40 -0.90
C GLY A 28 -6.05 1.26 0.32
N SER A 29 -6.04 2.26 1.22
CA SER A 29 -5.13 2.32 2.37
C SER A 29 -5.87 2.70 3.66
N LEU A 30 -5.50 2.06 4.77
CA LEU A 30 -5.90 2.53 6.10
C LEU A 30 -5.14 3.80 6.52
N LEU A 31 -3.98 4.05 5.90
CA LEU A 31 -3.24 5.30 6.06
C LEU A 31 -3.84 6.34 5.11
N HIS A 32 -4.88 7.02 5.58
CA HIS A 32 -5.69 7.94 4.78
C HIS A 32 -4.85 8.97 4.00
N GLY A 33 -5.10 9.05 2.69
CA GLY A 33 -4.45 9.98 1.78
C GLY A 33 -3.00 9.61 1.42
N ARG A 34 -2.48 8.49 1.95
CA ARG A 34 -1.11 8.03 1.70
C ARG A 34 -1.12 6.72 0.91
N SER A 35 -0.62 6.79 -0.31
CA SER A 35 -0.18 5.62 -1.05
C SER A 35 1.20 5.14 -0.60
N GLY A 36 1.44 3.84 -0.71
CA GLY A 36 2.77 3.27 -0.52
C GLY A 36 3.74 3.70 -1.63
N GLY A 37 4.99 3.94 -1.24
CA GLY A 37 6.10 4.26 -2.13
C GLY A 37 7.19 3.18 -2.15
N LEU A 38 8.21 3.39 -2.99
CA LEU A 38 9.38 2.51 -3.03
C LEU A 38 10.15 2.53 -1.70
N GLU A 39 10.14 3.68 -1.04
CA GLU A 39 10.80 3.92 0.24
C GLU A 39 10.18 3.08 1.36
N ASP A 40 8.85 2.88 1.37
CA ASP A 40 8.18 2.05 2.37
C ASP A 40 8.67 0.59 2.30
N VAL A 41 8.81 0.06 1.08
CA VAL A 41 9.35 -1.28 0.85
C VAL A 41 10.84 -1.35 1.19
N ALA A 42 11.62 -0.35 0.80
CA ALA A 42 13.06 -0.29 1.08
C ALA A 42 13.34 -0.24 2.59
N GLN A 43 12.56 0.52 3.36
CA GLN A 43 12.69 0.60 4.82
C GLN A 43 12.28 -0.72 5.49
N ALA A 44 11.20 -1.37 5.02
CA ALA A 44 10.82 -2.68 5.54
C ALA A 44 11.89 -3.75 5.28
N ALA A 45 12.49 -3.75 4.08
CA ALA A 45 13.60 -4.63 3.75
C ALA A 45 14.85 -4.33 4.60
N LEU A 46 15.15 -3.04 4.80
CA LEU A 46 16.26 -2.62 5.65
C LEU A 46 16.08 -3.08 7.11
N PHE A 47 14.87 -2.94 7.66
CA PHE A 47 14.53 -3.43 9.00
C PHE A 47 14.74 -4.94 9.11
N LEU A 48 14.21 -5.73 8.17
CA LEU A 48 14.37 -7.18 8.21
C LEU A 48 15.83 -7.64 8.05
N ALA A 49 16.67 -6.81 7.44
CA ALA A 49 18.11 -7.06 7.29
C ALA A 49 18.95 -6.54 8.47
N SER A 50 18.37 -5.78 9.41
CA SER A 50 19.10 -5.19 10.54
C SER A 50 19.13 -6.13 11.75
N ASP A 51 19.99 -5.80 12.72
CA ASP A 51 20.07 -6.51 14.00
C ASP A 51 18.78 -6.39 14.83
N ASP A 52 17.95 -5.36 14.58
CA ASP A 52 16.68 -5.15 15.28
C ASP A 52 15.66 -6.27 14.97
N ALA A 53 15.79 -6.93 13.81
CA ALA A 53 14.97 -8.07 13.43
C ALA A 53 15.58 -9.42 13.84
N GLY A 54 16.57 -9.45 14.75
CA GLY A 54 17.40 -10.63 15.05
C GLY A 54 16.67 -11.90 15.52
N PHE A 55 15.39 -11.84 15.87
CA PHE A 55 14.55 -12.99 16.21
C PHE A 55 13.35 -13.21 15.27
N ILE A 56 13.28 -12.46 14.16
CA ILE A 56 12.20 -12.55 13.17
C ILE A 56 12.70 -13.39 11.99
N THR A 57 12.13 -14.58 11.81
CA THR A 57 12.44 -15.46 10.68
C THR A 57 11.20 -16.24 10.24
N GLY A 58 11.14 -16.63 8.96
CA GLY A 58 10.01 -17.35 8.37
C GLY A 58 8.69 -16.54 8.32
N HIS A 59 8.77 -15.21 8.46
CA HIS A 59 7.61 -14.33 8.52
C HIS A 59 7.50 -13.44 7.27
N ASN A 60 6.28 -13.25 6.78
CA ASN A 60 5.99 -12.28 5.72
C ASN A 60 5.61 -10.94 6.36
N LEU A 61 6.50 -9.96 6.30
CA LEU A 61 6.17 -8.59 6.69
C LEU A 61 5.37 -7.93 5.54
N VAL A 62 4.06 -7.77 5.75
CA VAL A 62 3.16 -7.17 4.75
C VAL A 62 3.30 -5.65 4.75
N VAL A 63 3.54 -5.05 3.59
CA VAL A 63 3.72 -3.60 3.37
C VAL A 63 2.71 -3.12 2.33
N ASP A 64 1.46 -2.97 2.72
CA ASP A 64 0.35 -2.68 1.80
C ASP A 64 -0.64 -1.61 2.30
N GLY A 65 -0.27 -0.87 3.36
CA GLY A 65 -1.16 0.12 3.97
C GLY A 65 -2.40 -0.50 4.65
N GLY A 66 -2.41 -1.81 4.92
CA GLY A 66 -3.51 -2.52 5.57
C GLY A 66 -4.56 -3.08 4.61
N PHE A 67 -4.33 -2.99 3.30
CA PHE A 67 -5.27 -3.42 2.26
C PHE A 67 -5.69 -4.90 2.37
N THR A 68 -4.76 -5.80 2.69
CA THR A 68 -5.02 -7.25 2.73
C THR A 68 -5.87 -7.67 3.94
N THR A 69 -5.78 -6.93 5.05
CA THR A 69 -6.30 -7.39 6.35
C THR A 69 -7.53 -6.61 6.83
N ALA A 70 -7.76 -5.40 6.32
CA ALA A 70 -8.83 -4.54 6.82
C ALA A 70 -9.81 -4.12 5.73
N PHE A 71 -11.07 -3.96 6.13
CA PHE A 71 -12.06 -3.26 5.32
C PHE A 71 -11.79 -1.76 5.38
N VAL A 72 -11.11 -1.25 4.36
CA VAL A 72 -10.80 0.18 4.15
C VAL A 72 -12.04 1.08 4.22
N GLU A 73 -13.22 0.58 3.84
CA GLU A 73 -14.51 1.30 3.95
C GLU A 73 -14.96 1.51 5.40
N MET A 74 -14.61 0.61 6.32
CA MET A 74 -14.95 0.70 7.74
C MET A 74 -13.84 1.32 8.59
N ARG A 75 -12.86 2.01 7.98
CA ARG A 75 -11.68 2.54 8.67
C ARG A 75 -11.96 3.41 9.91
N PHE A 76 -13.17 3.98 10.00
CA PHE A 76 -13.63 4.76 11.16
C PHE A 76 -13.67 3.95 12.47
N ILE A 77 -13.64 2.62 12.42
CA ILE A 77 -13.62 1.77 13.62
C ILE A 77 -12.21 1.59 14.21
N TYR A 78 -11.16 2.00 13.49
CA TYR A 78 -9.76 1.83 13.88
C TYR A 78 -9.08 3.15 14.33
N GLN A 79 -9.81 4.26 14.32
CA GLN A 79 -9.37 5.58 14.80
C GLN A 79 -9.94 5.85 16.19
#